data_AF-A0A832VEP4-F1
#
_entry.id   AF-A0A832VEP4-F1
#
_cell.length_a   1.000
_cell.length_b   1.000
_cell.length_c   1.000
_cell.angle_alpha   90.00
_cell.angle_beta   90.00
_cell.angle_gamma   90.00
#
_symmetry.space_group_name_H-M   'P 1'
#
loop_
_entity.id
_entity.type
_entity.pdbx_description
1 polymer ?
#
loop_
_entity_poly.entity_id
_entity_poly.type
_entity_poly.pdbx_seq_one_letter_code
_entity_poly.pdbx_strand_id
1 'polypeptide(L)'
;MKAILTAFAAIAILTSALLLTNNAVAEQVVKDPVKEIMSNYKKAVDKAQSDFNAAIKKTNADAKAKVAKKLPIDKINSESKAAIAKARADLKAARDAAQKEAASKLKEYKSQMKQ
;
A
#
# COMPACT_ATOMS: atom_id res chain seq x y z
N MET A 1 15.81 -23.50 -2.99
CA MET A 1 15.94 -22.10 -2.53
C MET A 1 16.37 -21.19 -3.70
N LYS A 2 15.50 -20.93 -4.69
CA LYS A 2 15.82 -20.07 -5.88
C LYS A 2 14.54 -19.49 -6.52
N ALA A 3 13.70 -18.78 -5.77
CA ALA A 3 12.49 -18.14 -6.33
C ALA A 3 12.04 -16.89 -5.57
N ILE A 4 12.96 -16.11 -4.99
CA ILE A 4 12.62 -14.90 -4.22
C ILE A 4 13.14 -13.61 -4.90
N LEU A 5 13.82 -13.68 -6.05
CA LEU A 5 14.56 -12.54 -6.60
C LEU A 5 13.99 -11.91 -7.88
N THR A 6 12.70 -12.08 -8.18
CA THR A 6 12.08 -11.49 -9.39
C THR A 6 10.74 -10.80 -9.09
N ALA A 7 10.69 -9.98 -8.03
CA ALA A 7 9.53 -9.10 -7.76
C ALA A 7 9.86 -7.61 -7.65
N PHE A 8 11.14 -7.20 -7.81
CA PHE A 8 11.56 -5.79 -7.65
C PHE A 8 11.94 -5.08 -8.95
N ALA A 9 11.98 -5.77 -10.10
CA ALA A 9 12.42 -5.15 -11.36
C ALA A 9 11.34 -4.30 -12.06
N ALA A 10 10.06 -4.40 -11.68
CA ALA A 10 8.99 -3.68 -12.36
C ALA A 10 8.83 -2.20 -11.93
N ILE A 11 9.54 -1.73 -10.90
CA ILE A 11 9.38 -0.37 -10.37
C ILE A 11 10.39 0.63 -11.01
N ALA A 12 11.46 0.14 -11.63
CA ALA A 12 12.55 1.00 -12.12
C ALA A 12 12.30 1.66 -13.49
N ILE A 13 11.29 1.21 -14.26
CA ILE A 13 11.05 1.75 -15.63
C ILE A 13 10.29 3.09 -15.60
N LEU A 14 9.63 3.44 -14.48
CA LEU A 14 8.86 4.69 -14.41
C LEU A 14 9.72 5.94 -14.09
N THR A 15 10.95 5.78 -13.61
CA THR A 15 11.77 6.91 -13.14
C THR A 15 12.70 7.48 -14.22
N SER A 16 12.98 6.76 -15.31
CA SER A 16 13.93 7.19 -16.33
C SER A 16 13.36 8.14 -17.40
N ALA A 17 12.05 8.35 -17.44
CA ALA A 17 11.41 9.21 -18.45
C ALA A 17 11.30 10.69 -18.05
N LEU A 18 11.76 11.09 -16.86
CA LEU A 18 11.54 12.44 -16.32
C LEU A 18 12.67 13.46 -16.59
N LEU A 19 13.74 13.11 -17.29
CA LEU A 19 14.98 13.91 -17.32
C LEU A 19 15.34 14.57 -18.66
N LEU A 20 14.47 14.57 -19.67
CA LEU A 20 14.79 15.22 -20.94
C LEU A 20 13.60 16.04 -21.46
N THR A 21 13.55 17.32 -21.07
CA THR A 21 13.32 18.47 -21.98
C THR A 21 13.24 19.77 -21.17
N ASN A 22 14.24 20.63 -21.39
CA ASN A 22 14.28 22.03 -20.98
C ASN A 22 13.07 22.78 -21.55
N ASN A 23 12.21 23.33 -20.70
CA ASN A 23 11.27 24.41 -21.03
C ASN A 23 10.94 25.21 -19.75
N ALA A 24 11.93 25.98 -19.29
CA ALA A 24 12.00 26.59 -17.96
C ALA A 24 11.12 27.86 -17.74
N VAL A 25 10.02 28.07 -18.48
CA VAL A 25 9.21 29.31 -18.31
C VAL A 25 7.68 29.09 -18.34
N ALA A 26 7.17 27.85 -18.49
CA ALA A 26 5.73 27.55 -18.37
C ALA A 26 5.37 26.74 -17.11
N GLU A 27 6.33 26.51 -16.21
CA GLU A 27 6.33 25.40 -15.25
C GLU A 27 5.73 25.72 -13.86
N GLN A 28 5.12 26.90 -13.68
CA GLN A 28 4.79 27.43 -12.35
C GLN A 28 3.30 27.35 -11.96
N VAL A 29 2.40 26.96 -12.87
CA VAL A 29 0.95 26.85 -12.57
C VAL A 29 0.37 25.45 -12.84
N VAL A 30 1.15 24.54 -13.44
CA VAL A 30 0.70 23.18 -13.83
C VAL A 30 1.46 22.09 -13.06
N LYS A 31 1.93 22.40 -11.83
CA LYS A 31 2.36 21.39 -10.87
C LYS A 31 1.20 21.13 -9.90
N ASP A 32 0.61 19.95 -9.78
CA ASP A 32 0.90 18.68 -10.46
C ASP A 32 -0.19 17.68 -10.02
N PRO A 33 -1.40 17.70 -10.61
CA PRO A 33 -2.53 16.87 -10.17
C PRO A 33 -2.16 15.37 -10.10
N VAL A 34 -1.22 14.95 -10.95
CA VAL A 34 -0.61 13.62 -10.93
C VAL A 34 0.19 13.38 -9.64
N LYS A 35 1.04 14.31 -9.19
CA LYS A 35 1.74 14.18 -7.90
C LYS A 35 0.76 14.15 -6.73
N GLU A 36 -0.32 14.91 -6.78
CA GLU A 36 -1.33 14.88 -5.72
C GLU A 36 -2.02 13.51 -5.66
N ILE A 37 -2.43 12.95 -6.80
CA ILE A 37 -3.01 11.60 -6.89
C ILE A 37 -2.02 10.56 -6.33
N MET A 38 -0.75 10.64 -6.72
CA MET A 38 0.29 9.72 -6.23
C MET A 38 0.58 9.89 -4.73
N SER A 39 0.55 11.12 -4.22
CA SER A 39 0.72 11.43 -2.79
C SER A 39 -0.43 10.84 -1.97
N ASN A 40 -1.66 11.01 -2.44
CA ASN A 40 -2.85 10.45 -1.80
C ASN A 40 -2.85 8.91 -1.83
N TYR A 41 -2.46 8.31 -2.96
CA TYR A 41 -2.25 6.87 -3.06
C TYR A 41 -1.22 6.38 -2.03
N LYS A 42 -0.05 7.05 -1.95
CA LYS A 42 1.00 6.70 -0.99
C LYS A 42 0.50 6.79 0.46
N LYS A 43 -0.20 7.87 0.83
CA LYS A 43 -0.80 8.02 2.17
C LYS A 43 -1.78 6.90 2.49
N ALA A 44 -2.61 6.50 1.54
CA ALA A 44 -3.56 5.41 1.72
C ALA A 44 -2.85 4.05 1.92
N VAL A 45 -1.81 3.76 1.14
CA VAL A 45 -0.99 2.55 1.30
C VAL A 45 -0.23 2.54 2.62
N ASP A 46 0.36 3.68 3.01
CA ASP A 46 1.08 3.83 4.27
C ASP A 46 0.13 3.63 5.47
N LYS A 47 -1.08 4.20 5.40
CA LYS A 47 -2.13 3.98 6.41
C LYS A 47 -2.51 2.51 6.50
N ALA A 48 -2.79 1.85 5.37
CA ALA A 48 -3.13 0.44 5.35
C ALA A 48 -2.02 -0.44 5.95
N GLN A 49 -0.75 -0.11 5.66
CA GLN A 49 0.40 -0.80 6.24
C GLN A 49 0.52 -0.58 7.75
N SER A 50 0.24 0.65 8.22
CA SER A 50 0.20 0.98 9.64
C SER A 50 -0.89 0.20 10.38
N ASP A 51 -2.10 0.16 9.82
CA ASP A 51 -3.24 -0.57 10.37
C ASP A 51 -2.95 -2.07 10.44
N PHE A 52 -2.33 -2.64 9.40
CA PHE A 52 -1.85 -4.02 9.40
C PHE A 52 -0.85 -4.27 10.54
N ASN A 53 0.18 -3.43 10.67
CA ASN A 53 1.18 -3.57 11.71
C ASN A 53 0.57 -3.47 13.12
N ALA A 54 -0.41 -2.58 13.31
CA ALA A 54 -1.16 -2.46 14.56
C ALA A 54 -1.96 -3.74 14.86
N ALA A 55 -2.62 -4.33 13.85
CA ALA A 55 -3.35 -5.59 13.99
C ALA A 55 -2.42 -6.76 14.37
N ILE A 56 -1.21 -6.83 13.79
CA ILE A 56 -0.20 -7.84 14.16
C ILE A 56 0.28 -7.65 15.60
N LYS A 57 0.60 -6.42 16.00
CA LYS A 57 1.01 -6.10 17.38
C LYS A 57 -0.08 -6.50 18.38
N LYS A 58 -1.34 -6.17 18.10
CA LYS A 58 -2.49 -6.56 18.93
C LYS A 58 -2.62 -8.07 19.02
N THR A 59 -2.56 -8.77 17.88
CA THR A 59 -2.65 -10.25 17.85
C THR A 59 -1.55 -10.89 18.69
N ASN A 60 -0.33 -10.39 18.62
CA ASN A 60 0.79 -10.89 19.43
C ASN A 60 0.62 -10.59 20.93
N ALA A 61 0.09 -9.42 21.28
CA ALA A 61 -0.23 -9.08 22.67
C ALA A 61 -1.32 -10.00 23.23
N ASP A 62 -2.38 -10.23 22.46
CA ASP A 62 -3.47 -11.14 22.82
C ASP A 62 -2.96 -12.58 22.98
N ALA A 63 -2.09 -13.04 22.08
CA ALA A 63 -1.45 -14.36 22.19
C ALA A 63 -0.64 -14.48 23.49
N LYS A 64 0.19 -13.49 23.82
CA LYS A 64 0.96 -13.46 25.09
C LYS A 64 0.04 -13.50 26.31
N ALA A 65 -1.04 -12.71 26.32
CA ALA A 65 -2.01 -12.72 27.41
C ALA A 65 -2.70 -14.07 27.57
N LYS A 66 -3.00 -14.77 26.46
CA LYS A 66 -3.59 -16.11 26.48
C LYS A 66 -2.61 -17.18 26.96
N VAL A 67 -1.33 -17.07 26.59
CA VAL A 67 -0.26 -17.95 27.12
C VAL A 67 -0.14 -17.78 28.64
N ALA A 68 -0.15 -16.54 29.15
CA ALA A 68 -0.11 -16.28 30.59
C ALA A 68 -1.30 -16.89 31.35
N LYS A 69 -2.46 -17.02 30.67
CA LYS A 69 -3.67 -17.70 31.18
C LYS A 69 -3.65 -19.23 31.03
N LYS A 70 -2.52 -19.82 30.61
CA LYS A 70 -2.34 -21.27 30.37
C LYS A 70 -3.37 -21.86 29.40
N LEU A 71 -3.84 -21.08 28.42
CA LEU A 71 -4.70 -21.59 27.36
C LEU A 71 -3.91 -22.55 26.43
N PRO A 72 -4.58 -23.54 25.81
CA PRO A 72 -3.92 -24.46 24.88
C PRO A 72 -3.21 -23.72 23.74
N ILE A 73 -1.92 -24.00 23.54
CA ILE A 73 -1.07 -23.34 22.54
C ILE A 73 -1.65 -23.49 21.13
N ASP A 74 -2.22 -24.66 20.81
CA ASP A 74 -2.83 -24.91 19.50
C ASP A 74 -4.01 -23.98 19.20
N LYS A 75 -4.83 -23.70 20.23
CA LYS A 75 -5.94 -22.76 20.13
C LYS A 75 -5.44 -21.33 19.93
N ILE A 76 -4.43 -20.92 20.69
CA ILE A 76 -3.80 -19.59 20.55
C ILE A 76 -3.21 -19.42 19.15
N ASN A 77 -2.52 -20.44 18.62
CA ASN A 77 -1.94 -20.42 17.30
C ASN A 77 -2.99 -20.36 16.19
N SER A 78 -4.08 -21.12 16.30
CA SER A 78 -5.19 -21.08 15.35
C SER A 78 -5.84 -19.71 15.30
N GLU A 79 -6.17 -19.14 16.46
CA GLU A 79 -6.77 -17.80 16.58
C GLU A 79 -5.83 -16.71 16.06
N SER A 80 -4.54 -16.80 16.36
CA SER A 80 -3.53 -15.86 15.86
C SER A 80 -3.39 -15.93 14.35
N LYS A 81 -3.36 -17.15 13.78
CA LYS A 81 -3.31 -17.35 12.32
C LYS A 81 -4.54 -16.76 11.64
N ALA A 82 -5.74 -16.98 12.18
CA ALA A 82 -6.97 -16.43 11.64
C ALA A 82 -6.97 -14.89 11.68
N ALA A 83 -6.54 -14.29 12.80
CA ALA A 83 -6.42 -12.84 12.94
C ALA A 83 -5.41 -12.23 11.96
N ILE A 84 -4.24 -12.87 11.79
CA ILE A 84 -3.22 -12.44 10.83
C ILE A 84 -3.72 -12.58 9.39
N ALA A 85 -4.44 -13.68 9.07
CA ALA A 85 -5.02 -13.88 7.75
C ALA A 85 -6.05 -12.80 7.41
N LYS A 86 -6.92 -12.45 8.37
CA LYS A 86 -7.86 -11.34 8.22
C LYS A 86 -7.13 -10.01 7.99
N ALA A 87 -6.12 -9.70 8.81
CA ALA A 87 -5.34 -8.46 8.65
C ALA A 87 -4.66 -8.38 7.27
N ARG A 88 -4.17 -9.50 6.73
CA ARG A 88 -3.60 -9.55 5.36
C ARG A 88 -4.66 -9.30 4.29
N ALA A 89 -5.85 -9.86 4.45
CA ALA A 89 -6.97 -9.61 3.53
C ALA A 89 -7.38 -8.14 3.55
N ASP A 90 -7.50 -7.54 4.74
CA ASP A 90 -7.83 -6.13 4.92
C ASP A 90 -6.77 -5.21 4.29
N LEU A 91 -5.47 -5.51 4.50
CA LEU A 91 -4.36 -4.79 3.84
C LEU A 91 -4.46 -4.87 2.31
N LYS A 92 -4.73 -6.06 1.78
CA LYS A 92 -4.87 -6.25 0.33
C LYS A 92 -6.05 -5.43 -0.20
N ALA A 93 -7.22 -5.53 0.44
CA ALA A 93 -8.42 -4.81 0.03
C ALA A 93 -8.21 -3.29 0.05
N ALA A 94 -7.56 -2.76 1.09
CA ALA A 94 -7.25 -1.34 1.20
C ALA A 94 -6.27 -0.86 0.10
N ARG A 95 -5.24 -1.67 -0.22
CA ARG A 95 -4.32 -1.37 -1.32
C ARG A 95 -5.00 -1.41 -2.69
N ASP A 96 -5.81 -2.43 -2.94
CA ASP A 96 -6.56 -2.56 -4.19
C ASP A 96 -7.53 -1.37 -4.36
N ALA A 97 -8.19 -0.94 -3.28
CA ALA A 97 -9.06 0.24 -3.29
C ALA A 97 -8.29 1.53 -3.60
N ALA A 98 -7.16 1.76 -2.92
CA ALA A 98 -6.30 2.92 -3.16
C ALA A 98 -5.79 2.95 -4.62
N GLN A 99 -5.41 1.79 -5.16
CA GLN A 99 -4.95 1.67 -6.54
C GLN A 99 -6.07 1.99 -7.54
N LYS A 100 -7.28 1.47 -7.31
CA LYS A 100 -8.45 1.76 -8.15
C LYS A 100 -8.80 3.25 -8.14
N GLU A 101 -8.77 3.88 -6.97
CA GLU A 101 -9.06 5.31 -6.82
C GLU A 101 -8.03 6.16 -7.57
N ALA A 102 -6.73 5.86 -7.41
CA ALA A 102 -5.66 6.55 -8.12
C ALA A 102 -5.79 6.39 -9.64
N ALA A 103 -6.10 5.18 -10.11
CA ALA A 103 -6.30 4.90 -11.53
C ALA A 103 -7.51 5.66 -12.10
N SER A 104 -8.62 5.74 -11.36
CA SER A 104 -9.80 6.53 -11.76
C SER A 104 -9.45 8.01 -11.91
N LYS A 105 -8.81 8.59 -10.87
CA LYS A 105 -8.41 10.00 -10.88
C LYS A 105 -7.43 10.33 -12.00
N LEU A 106 -6.48 9.44 -12.30
CA LEU A 106 -5.56 9.60 -13.43
C LEU A 106 -6.30 9.55 -14.78
N LYS A 107 -7.30 8.68 -14.92
CA LYS A 107 -8.12 8.58 -16.14
C LYS A 107 -8.95 9.85 -16.35
N GLU A 108 -9.60 10.34 -15.30
CA GLU A 108 -10.37 11.59 -15.30
C GLU A 108 -9.49 12.78 -15.68
N TYR A 109 -8.33 12.92 -15.03
CA TYR A 109 -7.36 13.96 -15.36
C TYR A 109 -6.90 13.90 -16.82
N LYS A 110 -6.57 12.70 -17.33
CA LYS A 110 -6.19 12.50 -18.73
C LYS A 110 -7.33 12.87 -19.70
N SER A 111 -8.58 12.64 -19.33
CA SER A 111 -9.74 12.99 -20.16
C SER A 111 -10.00 14.50 -20.21
N GLN A 112 -9.78 15.20 -19.09
CA GLN A 112 -9.90 16.66 -18.99
C GLN A 112 -8.79 17.38 -19.78
N MET A 113 -7.60 16.78 -19.87
CA MET A 113 -6.47 17.32 -20.65
C MET A 113 -6.59 17.11 -22.18
N LYS A 114 -7.59 16.36 -22.64
CA LYS A 114 -7.84 16.09 -24.08
C LYS A 114 -8.98 16.91 -24.68
N GLN A 115 -9.70 17.68 -23.87
CA GLN A 115 -10.69 18.68 -24.29
C GLN A 115 -10.00 20.04 -24.44
#